data_AF-A0A1D3DUE6-F1
#
_entry.id   AF-A0A1D3DUE6-F1
#
_cell.length_a   1.000
_cell.length_b   1.000
_cell.length_c   1.000
_cell.angle_alpha   90.00
_cell.angle_beta   90.00
_cell.angle_gamma   90.00
#
_symmetry.space_group_name_H-M   'P 1'
#
loop_
_entity.id
_entity.type
_entity.pdbx_description
1 polymer ?
#
loop_
_entity_poly.entity_id
_entity_poly.type
_entity_poly.pdbx_seq_one_letter_code
_entity_poly.pdbx_strand_id
1 'polypeptide(L)'
;MSAMPIALLLTTAAATAVGAAALYAVHGLRRQIAALRTDLAAAHAAATGQSPTVPHARSTEPTMADEIRTAVAEALAEERERELAEARAFWAAQEARDAADSPASLLGGLPGPLGATGDDGPYFVPRQADFAGLEALDLDAEYDAAEPAADFADAELTDFPALPGLPGLLGGELPGPAGAGDCPDYAEDSPELAAARRRHPSHPDFVPVQTPVVTDHERTVARLEELADARTALTDVRPGPLGTLDVYVFEDGTTLCMTPGHRETAERLAEALREGATPFLLGGSGISGAYALTFACGDGENVYILADRVIASL
;
A
#
# COMPACT_ATOMS: atom_id res chain seq x y z
N MET A 1 -25.50 47.83 66.03
CA MET A 1 -24.04 47.56 65.99
C MET A 1 -23.77 46.66 64.78
N SER A 2 -22.90 47.07 63.85
CA SER A 2 -22.76 46.41 62.54
C SER A 2 -21.98 45.09 62.65
N ALA A 3 -22.55 44.00 62.14
CA ALA A 3 -21.96 42.65 62.15
C ALA A 3 -20.98 42.38 60.99
N MET A 4 -20.93 43.27 59.98
CA MET A 4 -20.09 43.12 58.79
C MET A 4 -18.57 42.96 59.06
N PRO A 5 -17.91 43.74 59.94
CA PRO A 5 -16.47 43.60 60.13
C PRO A 5 -16.09 42.27 60.78
N ILE A 6 -16.96 41.73 61.64
CA ILE A 6 -16.75 40.41 62.27
C ILE A 6 -16.89 39.31 61.21
N ALA A 7 -17.89 39.40 60.34
CA ALA A 7 -18.06 38.45 59.24
C ALA A 7 -16.82 38.44 58.31
N LEU A 8 -16.30 39.62 57.96
CA LEU A 8 -15.11 39.73 57.12
C LEU A 8 -13.87 39.11 57.78
N LEU A 9 -13.63 39.39 59.07
CA LEU A 9 -12.54 38.78 59.84
C LEU A 9 -12.66 37.26 59.94
N LEU A 10 -13.87 36.73 60.12
CA LEU A 10 -14.10 35.29 60.16
C LEU A 10 -13.83 34.63 58.80
N THR A 11 -14.22 35.28 57.69
CA THR A 11 -13.96 34.75 56.35
C THR A 11 -12.48 34.76 55.98
N THR A 12 -11.72 35.80 56.34
CA THR A 12 -10.27 35.84 56.09
C THR A 12 -9.54 34.82 56.97
N ALA A 13 -9.93 34.68 58.23
CA ALA A 13 -9.38 33.65 59.11
C ALA A 13 -9.66 32.24 58.56
N ALA A 14 -10.89 31.96 58.14
CA ALA A 14 -11.24 30.67 57.54
C ALA A 14 -10.45 30.40 56.24
N ALA A 15 -10.33 31.40 55.35
CA ALA A 15 -9.58 31.27 54.10
C ALA A 15 -8.09 30.97 54.35
N THR A 16 -7.46 31.65 55.32
CA THR A 16 -6.05 31.38 55.67
C THR A 16 -5.86 30.00 56.30
N ALA A 17 -6.79 29.53 57.13
CA ALA A 17 -6.74 28.20 57.72
C ALA A 17 -6.88 27.10 56.64
N VAL A 18 -7.80 27.26 55.69
CA VAL A 18 -7.96 26.33 54.56
C VAL A 18 -6.71 26.35 53.67
N GLY A 19 -6.15 27.53 53.38
CA GLY A 19 -4.91 27.65 52.62
C GLY A 19 -3.72 26.95 53.28
N ALA A 20 -3.56 27.12 54.60
CA ALA A 20 -2.53 26.45 55.38
C ALA A 20 -2.70 24.92 55.39
N ALA A 21 -3.94 24.43 55.55
CA ALA A 21 -4.25 23.01 55.51
C ALA A 21 -3.95 22.41 54.12
N ALA A 22 -4.29 23.12 53.04
CA ALA A 22 -3.99 22.70 51.67
C ALA A 22 -2.48 22.61 51.42
N LEU A 23 -1.71 23.63 51.85
CA LEU A 23 -0.25 23.59 51.74
C LEU A 23 0.38 22.44 52.53
N TYR A 24 -0.14 22.17 53.73
CA TYR A 24 0.33 21.04 54.55
C TYR A 24 0.04 19.69 53.88
N ALA A 25 -1.15 19.53 53.30
CA ALA A 25 -1.52 18.32 52.55
C ALA A 25 -0.65 18.12 51.31
N VAL A 26 -0.40 19.18 50.52
CA VAL A 26 0.49 19.13 49.35
C VAL A 26 1.92 18.80 49.76
N HIS A 27 2.41 19.38 50.87
CA HIS A 27 3.74 19.06 51.38
C HIS A 27 3.84 17.59 51.85
N GLY A 28 2.79 17.08 52.50
CA GLY A 28 2.67 15.67 52.87
C GLY A 28 2.70 14.74 51.64
N LEU A 29 1.91 15.06 50.61
CA LEU A 29 1.87 14.29 49.36
C LEU A 29 3.23 14.31 48.65
N ARG A 30 3.90 15.46 48.59
CA ARG A 30 5.25 15.57 48.00
C ARG A 30 6.26 14.68 48.72
N ARG A 31 6.17 14.60 50.05
CA ARG A 31 7.02 13.71 50.86
C ARG A 31 6.71 12.23 50.61
N GLN A 32 5.43 11.87 50.48
CA GLN A 32 5.01 10.50 50.13
C GLN A 32 5.49 10.10 48.73
N ILE A 33 5.35 10.98 47.73
CA ILE A 33 5.85 10.72 46.37
C ILE A 33 7.37 10.55 46.38
N ALA A 34 8.10 11.38 47.12
CA ALA A 34 9.55 11.24 47.25
C ALA A 34 9.94 9.89 47.88
N ALA A 35 9.24 9.47 48.93
CA ALA A 35 9.45 8.16 49.56
C ALA A 35 9.12 6.99 48.63
N LEU A 36 7.99 7.05 47.91
CA LEU A 36 7.62 6.02 46.94
C LEU A 36 8.63 5.92 45.79
N ARG A 37 9.17 7.05 45.31
CA ARG A 37 10.22 7.06 44.29
C ARG A 37 11.50 6.41 44.79
N THR A 38 11.89 6.64 46.05
CA THR A 38 13.06 5.98 46.63
C THR A 38 12.83 4.48 46.82
N ASP A 39 11.64 4.08 47.26
CA ASP A 39 11.28 2.67 47.43
C ASP A 39 11.25 1.92 46.10
N LEU A 40 10.68 2.55 45.06
CA LEU A 40 10.63 1.98 43.70
C LEU A 40 12.04 1.86 43.10
N ALA A 41 12.90 2.87 43.29
CA ALA A 41 14.29 2.80 42.85
C ALA A 41 15.06 1.68 43.56
N ALA A 42 14.84 1.49 44.88
CA ALA A 42 15.44 0.39 45.64
C ALA A 42 14.90 -0.97 45.20
N ALA A 43 13.59 -1.09 44.96
CA ALA A 43 12.97 -2.32 44.46
C ALA A 43 13.46 -2.67 43.05
N HIS A 44 13.63 -1.67 42.18
CA HIS A 44 14.19 -1.87 40.84
C HIS A 44 15.66 -2.31 40.92
N ALA A 45 16.48 -1.69 41.77
CA ALA A 45 17.87 -2.10 41.98
C ALA A 45 17.99 -3.54 42.52
N ALA A 46 17.12 -3.94 43.47
CA ALA A 46 17.04 -5.31 43.97
C ALA A 46 16.59 -6.29 42.86
N ALA A 47 15.57 -5.90 42.08
CA ALA A 47 15.11 -6.66 40.92
C ALA A 47 16.12 -6.70 39.77
N THR A 48 17.11 -5.79 39.71
CA THR A 48 18.18 -5.87 38.69
C THR A 48 19.15 -7.01 39.01
N GLY A 49 19.27 -7.41 40.29
CA GLY A 49 19.99 -8.62 40.71
C GLY A 49 19.17 -9.92 40.58
N GLN A 50 17.87 -9.82 40.33
CA GLN A 50 16.89 -10.92 40.30
C GLN A 50 15.89 -10.76 39.15
N SER A 51 16.31 -10.14 38.04
CA SER A 51 15.43 -10.02 36.88
C SER A 51 15.13 -11.44 36.42
N PRO A 52 13.86 -11.80 36.17
CA PRO A 52 13.55 -13.05 35.50
C PRO A 52 14.27 -12.99 34.16
N THR A 53 15.40 -13.68 34.08
CA THR A 53 16.15 -13.81 32.85
C THR A 53 15.26 -14.62 31.93
N VAL A 54 14.73 -13.96 30.90
CA VAL A 54 14.20 -14.70 29.75
C VAL A 54 15.28 -15.71 29.39
N PRO A 55 14.95 -17.03 29.34
CA PRO A 55 15.94 -18.03 28.96
C PRO A 55 16.60 -17.53 27.68
N HIS A 56 17.91 -17.32 27.73
CA HIS A 56 18.63 -16.88 26.54
C HIS A 56 18.27 -17.86 25.43
N ALA A 57 17.96 -17.35 24.23
CA ALA A 57 17.76 -18.20 23.07
C ALA A 57 18.92 -19.18 23.07
N ARG A 58 18.63 -20.50 23.10
CA ARG A 58 19.68 -21.52 23.09
C ARG A 58 20.62 -21.13 21.96
N SER A 59 21.84 -20.74 22.30
CA SER A 59 22.87 -20.43 21.31
C SER A 59 23.13 -21.74 20.59
N THR A 60 22.39 -21.99 19.53
CA THR A 60 22.67 -23.08 18.61
C THR A 60 24.10 -22.86 18.17
N GLU A 61 24.93 -23.90 18.30
CA GLU A 61 26.32 -23.83 17.87
C GLU A 61 26.34 -23.22 16.44
N PRO A 62 27.26 -22.30 16.15
CA PRO A 62 27.27 -21.59 14.87
C PRO A 62 27.26 -22.56 13.67
N THR A 63 27.84 -23.74 13.85
CA THR A 63 27.81 -24.87 12.92
C THR A 63 26.40 -25.37 12.63
N MET A 64 25.56 -25.57 13.64
CA MET A 64 24.17 -26.03 13.48
C MET A 64 23.31 -24.99 12.77
N ALA A 65 23.55 -23.69 13.02
CA ALA A 65 22.86 -22.62 12.31
C ALA A 65 23.27 -22.56 10.82
N ASP A 66 24.55 -22.79 10.51
CA ASP A 66 25.06 -22.88 9.14
C ASP A 66 24.51 -24.13 8.41
N GLU A 67 24.42 -25.26 9.10
CA GLU A 67 23.79 -26.49 8.57
C GLU A 67 22.31 -26.26 8.22
N ILE A 68 21.55 -25.61 9.12
CA ILE A 68 20.14 -25.28 8.86
C ILE A 68 20.01 -24.33 7.66
N ARG A 69 20.84 -23.28 7.58
CA ARG A 69 20.80 -22.34 6.44
C ARG A 69 21.12 -23.03 5.12
N THR A 70 22.10 -23.93 5.13
CA THR A 70 22.49 -24.69 3.94
C THR A 70 21.37 -25.64 3.51
N ALA A 71 20.79 -26.40 4.45
CA ALA A 71 19.69 -27.31 4.17
C ALA A 71 18.44 -26.59 3.65
N VAL A 72 18.12 -25.42 4.21
CA VAL A 72 17.00 -24.59 3.72
C VAL A 72 17.28 -24.03 2.33
N ALA A 73 18.51 -23.59 2.05
CA ALA A 73 18.89 -23.09 0.74
C ALA A 73 18.83 -24.18 -0.34
N GLU A 74 19.28 -25.40 -0.01
CA GLU A 74 19.18 -26.58 -0.88
C GLU A 74 17.71 -26.94 -1.15
N ALA A 75 16.88 -27.04 -0.11
CA ALA A 75 15.45 -27.35 -0.27
C ALA A 75 14.71 -26.30 -1.13
N LEU A 76 15.01 -25.00 -0.96
CA LEU A 76 14.43 -23.94 -1.79
C LEU A 76 14.92 -23.99 -3.24
N ALA A 77 16.17 -24.39 -3.47
CA ALA A 77 16.70 -24.56 -4.83
C ALA A 77 16.02 -25.73 -5.56
N GLU A 78 15.81 -26.85 -4.87
CA GLU A 78 15.08 -28.01 -5.41
C GLU A 78 13.61 -27.66 -5.73
N GLU A 79 12.92 -26.91 -4.85
CA GLU A 79 11.56 -26.44 -5.10
C GLU A 79 11.49 -25.54 -6.34
N ARG A 80 12.40 -24.54 -6.43
CA ARG A 80 12.49 -23.64 -7.58
C ARG A 80 12.76 -24.41 -8.88
N GLU A 81 13.63 -25.41 -8.86
CA GLU A 81 13.90 -26.23 -10.05
C GLU A 81 12.66 -27.00 -10.50
N ARG A 82 11.86 -27.51 -9.54
CA ARG A 82 10.57 -28.16 -9.83
C ARG A 82 9.58 -27.19 -10.47
N GLU A 83 9.41 -26.00 -9.90
CA GLU A 83 8.55 -24.96 -10.48
C GLU A 83 9.01 -24.55 -11.88
N LEU A 84 10.32 -24.41 -12.11
CA LEU A 84 10.87 -24.10 -13.43
C LEU A 84 10.70 -25.26 -14.42
N ALA A 85 10.75 -26.52 -13.96
CA ALA A 85 10.48 -27.68 -14.80
C ALA A 85 8.99 -27.76 -15.19
N GLU A 86 8.08 -27.48 -14.25
CA GLU A 86 6.64 -27.39 -14.53
C GLU A 86 6.32 -26.26 -15.50
N ALA A 87 6.94 -25.09 -15.30
CA ALA A 87 6.79 -23.96 -16.24
C ALA A 87 7.32 -24.32 -17.64
N ARG A 88 8.50 -24.95 -17.74
CA ARG A 88 9.03 -25.42 -19.04
C ARG A 88 8.12 -26.45 -19.70
N ALA A 89 7.57 -27.39 -18.93
CA ALA A 89 6.63 -28.38 -19.43
C ALA A 89 5.31 -27.75 -19.91
N PHE A 90 4.79 -26.78 -19.15
CA PHE A 90 3.59 -26.03 -19.53
C PHE A 90 3.80 -25.28 -20.87
N TRP A 91 4.90 -24.55 -21.00
CA TRP A 91 5.23 -23.82 -22.24
C TRP A 91 5.45 -24.77 -23.42
N ALA A 92 6.18 -25.88 -23.21
CA ALA A 92 6.36 -26.87 -24.27
C ALA A 92 5.02 -27.51 -24.71
N ALA A 93 4.10 -27.76 -23.77
CA ALA A 93 2.77 -28.27 -24.10
C ALA A 93 1.92 -27.24 -24.85
N GLN A 94 2.05 -25.96 -24.53
CA GLN A 94 1.39 -24.88 -25.25
C GLN A 94 1.96 -24.73 -26.67
N GLU A 95 3.28 -24.71 -26.82
CA GLU A 95 3.93 -24.67 -28.14
C GLU A 95 3.54 -25.87 -29.02
N ALA A 96 3.41 -27.06 -28.44
CA ALA A 96 2.92 -28.24 -29.15
C ALA A 96 1.45 -28.11 -29.60
N ARG A 97 0.59 -27.45 -28.81
CA ARG A 97 -0.80 -27.15 -29.22
C ARG A 97 -0.83 -26.09 -30.31
N ASP A 98 -0.10 -25.00 -30.16
CA ASP A 98 -0.01 -23.94 -31.16
C ASP A 98 0.54 -24.47 -32.49
N ALA A 99 1.51 -25.40 -32.45
CA ALA A 99 2.02 -26.09 -33.64
C ALA A 99 1.00 -27.06 -34.27
N ALA A 100 0.14 -27.69 -33.48
CA ALA A 100 -0.93 -28.57 -33.96
C ALA A 100 -2.11 -27.78 -34.55
N ASP A 101 -2.47 -26.66 -33.93
CA ASP A 101 -3.54 -25.75 -34.35
C ASP A 101 -3.10 -24.80 -35.48
N SER A 102 -1.79 -24.76 -35.79
CA SER A 102 -1.27 -24.04 -36.95
C SER A 102 -1.85 -24.63 -38.25
N PRO A 103 -2.47 -23.81 -39.12
CA PRO A 103 -3.13 -24.29 -40.34
C PRO A 103 -2.17 -24.96 -41.34
N ALA A 104 -0.85 -24.85 -41.15
CA ALA A 104 0.15 -25.58 -41.92
C ALA A 104 0.21 -27.09 -41.57
N SER A 105 -0.18 -27.48 -40.34
CA SER A 105 -0.15 -28.87 -39.87
C SER A 105 -1.36 -29.68 -40.35
N LEU A 106 -2.51 -29.03 -40.56
CA LEU A 106 -3.74 -29.64 -41.10
C LEU A 106 -3.75 -29.77 -42.64
N LEU A 107 -2.76 -29.20 -43.35
CA LEU A 107 -2.74 -29.14 -44.82
C LEU A 107 -1.49 -29.80 -45.47
N GLY A 108 -0.84 -30.79 -44.85
CA GLY A 108 0.46 -31.21 -45.38
C GLY A 108 1.06 -32.54 -44.95
N GLY A 109 0.25 -33.58 -44.73
CA GLY A 109 0.76 -34.95 -44.64
C GLY A 109 1.06 -35.55 -46.01
N LEU A 110 2.21 -35.23 -46.63
CA LEU A 110 2.81 -36.01 -47.74
C LEU A 110 4.29 -35.63 -47.94
N PRO A 111 5.25 -36.57 -47.83
CA PRO A 111 6.65 -36.31 -48.16
C PRO A 111 6.88 -36.53 -49.66
N GLY A 112 7.30 -35.50 -50.39
CA GLY A 112 7.64 -35.61 -51.81
C GLY A 112 8.48 -34.42 -52.30
N PRO A 113 9.52 -34.65 -53.14
CA PRO A 113 10.60 -33.70 -53.37
C PRO A 113 10.26 -32.68 -54.47
N LEU A 114 10.75 -31.45 -54.29
CA LEU A 114 10.95 -30.39 -55.28
C LEU A 114 9.75 -30.02 -56.19
N GLY A 115 9.30 -28.76 -56.08
CA GLY A 115 8.73 -28.07 -57.25
C GLY A 115 7.59 -27.12 -56.94
N ALA A 116 7.85 -25.84 -57.21
CA ALA A 116 6.92 -24.72 -57.21
C ALA A 116 5.56 -24.97 -57.91
N THR A 117 4.49 -24.48 -57.29
CA THR A 117 3.26 -23.82 -57.83
C THR A 117 2.48 -23.42 -56.56
N GLY A 118 2.20 -22.16 -56.21
CA GLY A 118 1.56 -21.11 -56.97
C GLY A 118 0.04 -21.21 -56.77
N ASP A 119 -0.52 -20.69 -55.66
CA ASP A 119 -1.81 -19.96 -55.59
C ASP A 119 -2.12 -19.48 -54.15
N ASP A 120 -2.94 -18.44 -54.09
CA ASP A 120 -3.04 -17.35 -53.11
C ASP A 120 -3.83 -17.60 -51.81
N GLY A 121 -3.35 -16.96 -50.73
CA GLY A 121 -4.09 -16.61 -49.52
C GLY A 121 -3.18 -15.76 -48.62
N PRO A 122 -3.60 -14.59 -48.09
CA PRO A 122 -2.69 -13.71 -47.36
C PRO A 122 -2.37 -14.32 -46.00
N TYR A 123 -1.32 -15.13 -45.95
CA TYR A 123 -0.67 -15.51 -44.70
C TYR A 123 -0.01 -14.26 -44.14
N PHE A 124 -0.58 -13.72 -43.07
CA PHE A 124 0.06 -12.69 -42.27
C PHE A 124 1.23 -13.32 -41.53
N VAL A 125 2.41 -13.28 -42.13
CA VAL A 125 3.67 -13.60 -41.45
C VAL A 125 4.15 -12.28 -40.83
N PRO A 126 4.27 -12.17 -39.49
CA PRO A 126 4.93 -11.04 -38.87
C PRO A 126 6.32 -10.90 -39.48
N ARG A 127 6.58 -9.80 -40.19
CA ARG A 127 7.91 -9.53 -40.74
C ARG A 127 8.88 -9.49 -39.57
N GLN A 128 9.96 -10.26 -39.63
CA GLN A 128 11.10 -10.07 -38.73
C GLN A 128 11.46 -8.59 -38.76
N ALA A 129 11.56 -7.96 -37.58
CA ALA A 129 12.00 -6.58 -37.49
C ALA A 129 13.41 -6.49 -38.07
N ASP A 130 13.51 -5.88 -39.25
CA ASP A 130 14.79 -5.64 -39.90
C ASP A 130 15.46 -4.49 -39.14
N PHE A 131 16.56 -4.77 -38.44
CA PHE A 131 17.27 -3.80 -37.59
C PHE A 131 18.07 -2.77 -38.40
N ALA A 132 17.99 -2.80 -39.74
CA ALA A 132 18.70 -1.93 -40.68
C ALA A 132 18.34 -0.42 -40.61
N GLY A 133 17.51 0.00 -39.65
CA GLY A 133 17.14 1.40 -39.42
C GLY A 133 17.78 2.03 -38.17
N LEU A 134 18.58 1.27 -37.40
CA LEU A 134 19.19 1.75 -36.15
C LEU A 134 20.60 2.32 -36.32
N GLU A 135 21.25 2.18 -37.48
CA GLU A 135 22.53 2.84 -37.77
C GLU A 135 22.44 4.38 -37.91
N ALA A 136 21.23 4.95 -37.97
CA ALA A 136 21.04 6.41 -38.07
C ALA A 136 21.01 7.12 -36.70
N LEU A 137 21.07 6.39 -35.59
CA LEU A 137 21.22 6.95 -34.24
C LEU A 137 22.67 6.77 -33.79
N ASP A 138 23.56 7.54 -34.40
CA ASP A 138 24.94 7.70 -33.95
C ASP A 138 24.92 8.48 -32.62
N LEU A 139 24.85 7.72 -31.52
CA LEU A 139 24.66 8.18 -30.14
C LEU A 139 25.98 8.63 -29.47
N ASP A 140 27.03 8.87 -30.26
CA ASP A 140 28.39 9.18 -29.81
C ASP A 140 28.92 10.56 -30.26
N ALA A 141 28.06 11.47 -30.75
CA ALA A 141 28.46 12.85 -31.07
C ALA A 141 28.26 13.82 -29.88
N GLU A 142 29.29 13.89 -29.06
CA GLU A 142 29.84 15.08 -28.39
C GLU A 142 28.90 16.01 -27.59
N TYR A 143 29.00 15.87 -26.28
CA TYR A 143 28.54 16.78 -25.24
C TYR A 143 29.42 18.04 -25.22
N ASP A 144 29.05 19.13 -25.91
CA ASP A 144 29.47 20.48 -25.46
C ASP A 144 28.62 21.67 -25.96
N ALA A 145 28.35 22.56 -25.01
CA ALA A 145 28.05 24.00 -25.06
C ALA A 145 26.82 24.59 -25.82
N ALA A 146 25.91 25.15 -24.99
CA ALA A 146 25.20 26.45 -25.09
C ALA A 146 23.83 26.57 -25.82
N GLU A 147 22.81 26.89 -25.01
CA GLU A 147 21.43 27.44 -25.23
C GLU A 147 21.28 28.62 -26.23
N PRO A 148 20.07 29.17 -26.55
CA PRO A 148 18.67 28.66 -26.51
C PRO A 148 17.80 29.00 -27.78
N ALA A 149 16.62 28.36 -27.86
CA ALA A 149 15.33 28.78 -28.45
C ALA A 149 15.22 29.77 -29.65
N ALA A 150 14.61 29.32 -30.76
CA ALA A 150 13.61 30.08 -31.56
C ALA A 150 13.00 29.23 -32.71
N ASP A 151 11.69 29.41 -32.93
CA ASP A 151 10.90 29.21 -34.16
C ASP A 151 11.11 27.96 -35.03
N PHE A 152 10.14 27.06 -34.97
CA PHE A 152 9.77 26.21 -36.11
C PHE A 152 8.32 26.48 -36.50
N ALA A 153 8.10 27.63 -37.12
CA ALA A 153 7.00 27.85 -38.04
C ALA A 153 7.57 27.86 -39.46
N ASP A 154 6.86 27.23 -40.39
CA ASP A 154 7.10 27.17 -41.84
C ASP A 154 8.22 26.24 -42.35
N ALA A 155 7.82 25.02 -42.73
CA ALA A 155 8.42 24.33 -43.86
C ALA A 155 7.35 23.49 -44.60
N GLU A 156 6.90 24.03 -45.73
CA GLU A 156 6.09 23.40 -46.76
C GLU A 156 6.64 22.04 -47.20
N LEU A 157 5.80 21.00 -47.17
CA LEU A 157 6.06 19.72 -47.82
C LEU A 157 5.68 19.80 -49.30
N THR A 158 6.52 20.45 -50.10
CA THR A 158 6.43 20.41 -51.57
C THR A 158 7.68 19.78 -52.16
N ASP A 159 7.74 18.45 -52.23
CA ASP A 159 8.26 17.74 -53.39
C ASP A 159 8.03 16.22 -53.27
N PHE A 160 7.06 15.69 -54.02
CA PHE A 160 7.05 14.28 -54.41
C PHE A 160 7.03 14.24 -55.94
N PRO A 161 8.08 13.74 -56.60
CA PRO A 161 8.12 13.69 -58.06
C PRO A 161 7.12 12.64 -58.58
N ALA A 162 6.32 13.06 -59.56
CA ALA A 162 5.32 12.25 -60.24
C ALA A 162 5.95 11.03 -60.96
N LEU A 163 5.44 9.83 -60.66
CA LEU A 163 5.67 8.64 -61.48
C LEU A 163 4.71 8.65 -62.69
N PRO A 164 5.20 8.57 -63.94
CA PRO A 164 4.36 8.58 -65.13
C PRO A 164 3.91 7.16 -65.50
N GLY A 165 2.60 6.96 -65.68
CA GLY A 165 2.08 5.82 -66.45
C GLY A 165 0.89 5.08 -65.85
N LEU A 166 -0.30 5.68 -65.90
CA LEU A 166 -1.58 4.96 -66.12
C LEU A 166 -2.66 5.99 -66.50
N PRO A 167 -2.89 6.27 -67.81
CA PRO A 167 -3.91 7.21 -68.23
C PRO A 167 -5.29 6.54 -68.24
N GLY A 168 -6.27 7.23 -67.66
CA GLY A 168 -7.67 7.09 -68.04
C GLY A 168 -8.54 6.22 -67.15
N LEU A 169 -9.12 6.81 -66.09
CA LEU A 169 -10.50 6.50 -65.69
C LEU A 169 -11.15 7.59 -64.81
N LEU A 170 -10.89 8.87 -65.08
CA LEU A 170 -11.74 9.95 -64.57
C LEU A 170 -12.79 10.28 -65.63
N GLY A 171 -14.00 9.76 -65.46
CA GLY A 171 -15.17 10.25 -66.20
C GLY A 171 -16.34 9.27 -66.25
N GLY A 172 -17.22 9.31 -65.24
CA GLY A 172 -18.55 8.68 -65.30
C GLY A 172 -19.29 8.66 -63.97
N GLU A 173 -20.45 9.31 -63.89
CA GLU A 173 -21.34 9.45 -62.72
C GLU A 173 -22.21 8.20 -62.42
N LEU A 174 -22.43 7.94 -61.10
CA LEU A 174 -23.53 7.21 -60.40
C LEU A 174 -23.60 5.66 -60.44
N PRO A 175 -24.31 4.96 -59.51
CA PRO A 175 -24.58 5.16 -58.06
C PRO A 175 -24.16 3.93 -57.18
N GLY A 176 -24.09 4.05 -55.85
CA GLY A 176 -23.48 3.06 -54.95
C GLY A 176 -24.31 1.82 -54.54
N PRO A 177 -23.71 0.88 -53.76
CA PRO A 177 -24.44 0.06 -52.81
C PRO A 177 -23.95 0.33 -51.37
N ALA A 178 -24.91 0.55 -50.47
CA ALA A 178 -24.71 0.72 -49.04
C ALA A 178 -24.02 -0.49 -48.38
N GLY A 179 -23.23 -0.22 -47.34
CA GLY A 179 -23.05 -1.17 -46.23
C GLY A 179 -21.61 -1.51 -45.82
N ALA A 180 -20.93 -0.58 -45.14
CA ALA A 180 -20.09 -0.86 -43.97
C ALA A 180 -19.81 0.50 -43.33
N GLY A 181 -20.66 0.85 -42.36
CA GLY A 181 -20.80 2.20 -41.82
C GLY A 181 -19.52 2.74 -41.21
N ASP A 182 -19.42 4.06 -41.30
CA ASP A 182 -18.64 4.95 -40.46
C ASP A 182 -18.45 4.34 -39.06
N CYS A 183 -17.21 3.98 -38.74
CA CYS A 183 -16.81 3.94 -37.34
C CYS A 183 -17.02 5.36 -36.81
N PRO A 184 -17.89 5.58 -35.80
CA PRO A 184 -18.02 6.90 -35.22
C PRO A 184 -16.65 7.27 -34.66
N ASP A 185 -16.17 8.44 -35.09
CA ASP A 185 -15.15 9.20 -34.36
C ASP A 185 -15.46 9.03 -32.86
N TYR A 186 -14.53 8.43 -32.12
CA TYR A 186 -14.71 8.25 -30.68
C TYR A 186 -15.03 9.63 -30.12
N ALA A 187 -16.23 9.79 -29.54
CA ALA A 187 -16.57 11.00 -28.81
C ALA A 187 -15.42 11.26 -27.85
N GLU A 188 -14.76 12.42 -27.98
CA GLU A 188 -13.62 12.81 -27.15
C GLU A 188 -13.96 12.44 -25.70
N ASP A 189 -13.16 11.51 -25.13
CA ASP A 189 -13.44 10.97 -23.80
C ASP A 189 -13.64 12.14 -22.83
N SER A 190 -14.76 12.12 -22.10
CA SER A 190 -15.07 13.16 -21.11
C SER A 190 -13.86 13.42 -20.23
N PRO A 191 -13.53 14.69 -19.90
CA PRO A 191 -12.30 15.05 -19.18
C PRO A 191 -12.15 14.31 -17.84
N GLU A 192 -13.26 13.92 -17.22
CA GLU A 192 -13.30 13.14 -15.99
C GLU A 192 -12.86 11.67 -16.20
N LEU A 193 -13.21 11.07 -17.34
CA LEU A 193 -12.82 9.70 -17.71
C LEU A 193 -11.37 9.65 -18.18
N ALA A 194 -10.91 10.67 -18.89
CA ALA A 194 -9.50 10.86 -19.21
C ALA A 194 -8.65 11.07 -17.94
N ALA A 195 -9.14 11.88 -16.98
CA ALA A 195 -8.48 12.05 -15.70
C ALA A 195 -8.47 10.77 -14.85
N ALA A 196 -9.54 9.98 -14.87
CA ALA A 196 -9.61 8.69 -14.18
C ALA A 196 -8.61 7.68 -14.76
N ARG A 197 -8.44 7.63 -16.09
CA ARG A 197 -7.42 6.78 -16.75
C ARG A 197 -6.00 7.23 -16.42
N ARG A 198 -5.73 8.54 -16.35
CA ARG A 198 -4.44 9.10 -15.91
C ARG A 198 -4.09 8.75 -14.45
N ARG A 199 -5.09 8.42 -13.63
CA ARG A 199 -4.91 7.96 -12.23
C ARG A 199 -4.70 6.46 -12.10
N HIS A 200 -4.79 5.69 -13.19
CA HIS A 200 -4.57 4.26 -13.14
C HIS A 200 -3.05 3.95 -13.14
N PRO A 201 -2.54 3.04 -12.30
CA PRO A 201 -1.11 2.74 -12.18
C PRO A 201 -0.42 2.30 -13.47
N SER A 202 -1.18 1.81 -14.45
CA SER A 202 -0.66 1.40 -15.76
C SER A 202 -0.59 2.54 -16.78
N HIS A 203 -1.01 3.76 -16.42
CA HIS A 203 -0.96 4.91 -17.31
C HIS A 203 0.45 5.54 -17.29
N PRO A 204 1.04 5.90 -18.44
CA PRO A 204 2.41 6.43 -18.52
C PRO A 204 2.60 7.72 -17.70
N ASP A 205 1.58 8.56 -17.62
CA ASP A 205 1.60 9.79 -16.82
C ASP A 205 1.27 9.59 -15.33
N PHE A 206 1.11 8.34 -14.87
CA PHE A 206 0.85 8.08 -13.45
C PHE A 206 2.12 8.35 -12.64
N VAL A 207 2.10 9.46 -11.90
CA VAL A 207 3.10 9.73 -10.87
C VAL A 207 2.49 9.34 -9.52
N PRO A 208 3.03 8.31 -8.83
CA PRO A 208 2.59 7.98 -7.48
C PRO A 208 2.70 9.23 -6.60
N VAL A 209 1.61 9.61 -5.95
CA VAL A 209 1.65 10.70 -4.97
C VAL A 209 2.57 10.25 -3.84
N GLN A 210 3.78 10.80 -3.80
CA GLN A 210 4.71 10.58 -2.69
C GLN A 210 4.28 11.41 -1.50
N THR A 211 3.24 10.96 -0.79
CA THR A 211 3.03 11.42 0.58
C THR A 211 4.19 10.89 1.43
N PRO A 212 4.95 11.75 2.12
CA PRO A 212 6.07 11.30 2.93
C PRO A 212 5.57 10.36 4.02
N VAL A 213 5.90 9.07 3.90
CA VAL A 213 5.46 7.98 4.79
C VAL A 213 5.76 8.27 6.27
N VAL A 214 6.82 9.05 6.53
CA VAL A 214 7.20 9.49 7.88
C VAL A 214 6.10 10.35 8.53
N THR A 215 5.45 11.23 7.75
CA THR A 215 4.38 12.11 8.28
C THR A 215 3.10 11.33 8.61
N ASP A 216 2.86 10.20 7.95
CA ASP A 216 1.67 9.39 8.15
C ASP A 216 1.77 8.56 9.45
N HIS A 217 2.97 8.07 9.76
CA HIS A 217 3.24 7.36 11.02
C HIS A 217 3.11 8.30 12.22
N GLU A 218 3.77 9.46 12.20
CA GLU A 218 3.69 10.45 13.29
C GLU A 218 2.26 10.94 13.49
N ARG A 219 1.52 11.20 12.41
CA ARG A 219 0.11 11.57 12.46
C ARG A 219 -0.75 10.46 13.06
N THR A 220 -0.53 9.21 12.66
CA THR A 220 -1.26 8.06 13.22
C THR A 220 -0.98 7.90 14.72
N VAL A 221 0.28 8.01 15.14
CA VAL A 221 0.65 7.92 16.58
C VAL A 221 -0.02 9.03 17.37
N ALA A 222 0.09 10.29 16.93
CA ALA A 222 -0.56 11.42 17.59
C ALA A 222 -2.08 11.22 17.69
N ARG A 223 -2.71 10.69 16.62
CA ARG A 223 -4.15 10.44 16.64
C ARG A 223 -4.55 9.31 17.59
N LEU A 224 -3.75 8.25 17.70
CA LEU A 224 -3.96 7.17 18.67
C LEU A 224 -3.82 7.69 20.12
N GLU A 225 -2.86 8.57 20.38
CA GLU A 225 -2.71 9.23 21.69
C GLU A 225 -3.93 10.10 22.02
N GLU A 226 -4.39 10.92 21.08
CA GLU A 226 -5.60 11.75 21.26
C GLU A 226 -6.85 10.91 21.56
N LEU A 227 -7.06 9.81 20.82
CA LEU A 227 -8.18 8.88 21.07
C LEU A 227 -8.09 8.23 22.45
N ALA A 228 -6.88 7.88 22.90
CA ALA A 228 -6.66 7.26 24.20
C ALA A 228 -6.87 8.24 25.36
N ASP A 229 -6.36 9.47 25.22
CA ASP A 229 -6.51 10.53 26.21
C ASP A 229 -7.97 10.98 26.35
N ALA A 230 -8.67 11.13 25.22
CA ALA A 230 -10.09 11.47 25.19
C ALA A 230 -10.99 10.30 25.65
N ARG A 231 -10.46 9.07 25.64
CA ARG A 231 -11.22 7.82 25.83
C ARG A 231 -12.45 7.76 24.92
N THR A 232 -12.27 8.17 23.67
CA THR A 232 -13.35 8.18 22.68
C THR A 232 -13.91 6.78 22.54
N ALA A 233 -15.23 6.65 22.69
CA ALA A 233 -15.90 5.36 22.59
C ALA A 233 -15.86 4.85 21.15
N LEU A 234 -15.65 3.55 21.01
CA LEU A 234 -15.79 2.83 19.76
C LEU A 234 -17.28 2.60 19.47
N THR A 235 -17.67 2.76 18.22
CA THR A 235 -19.07 2.67 17.75
C THR A 235 -19.30 1.51 16.79
N ASP A 236 -18.30 1.15 15.98
CA ASP A 236 -18.42 0.07 15.00
C ASP A 236 -17.08 -0.63 14.77
N VAL A 237 -17.12 -1.93 14.50
CA VAL A 237 -15.96 -2.76 14.16
C VAL A 237 -16.33 -3.68 13.01
N ARG A 238 -15.59 -3.56 11.91
CA ARG A 238 -15.79 -4.34 10.68
C ARG A 238 -14.54 -5.16 10.40
N PRO A 239 -14.49 -6.43 10.84
CA PRO A 239 -13.37 -7.30 10.54
C PRO A 239 -13.32 -7.63 9.05
N GLY A 240 -12.13 -7.59 8.48
CA GLY A 240 -11.91 -7.89 7.07
C GLY A 240 -12.04 -9.38 6.75
N PRO A 241 -12.37 -9.74 5.50
CA PRO A 241 -12.27 -11.12 5.05
C PRO A 241 -10.81 -11.58 5.22
N LEU A 242 -10.63 -12.73 5.87
CA LEU A 242 -9.32 -13.34 6.13
C LEU A 242 -8.36 -12.50 7.01
N GLY A 243 -8.86 -11.49 7.75
CA GLY A 243 -8.01 -10.64 8.60
C GLY A 243 -7.11 -9.69 7.83
N THR A 244 -7.46 -9.35 6.58
CA THR A 244 -6.63 -8.49 5.71
C THR A 244 -6.75 -7.01 6.06
N LEU A 245 -7.95 -6.54 6.38
CA LEU A 245 -8.21 -5.15 6.72
C LEU A 245 -9.38 -5.05 7.69
N ASP A 246 -9.10 -4.70 8.93
CA ASP A 246 -10.12 -4.43 9.93
C ASP A 246 -10.35 -2.92 10.02
N VAL A 247 -11.62 -2.50 10.10
CA VAL A 247 -12.00 -1.08 10.22
C VAL A 247 -12.71 -0.85 11.55
N TYR A 248 -12.23 0.10 12.33
CA TYR A 248 -12.76 0.49 13.64
C TYR A 248 -13.23 1.94 13.57
N VAL A 249 -14.46 2.23 14.00
CA VAL A 249 -15.06 3.57 13.94
C VAL A 249 -15.30 4.08 15.36
N PHE A 250 -14.85 5.29 15.64
CA PHE A 250 -15.00 5.98 16.93
C PHE A 250 -16.14 7.00 16.88
N GLU A 251 -16.65 7.39 18.05
CA GLU A 251 -17.75 8.34 18.19
C GLU A 251 -17.42 9.72 17.59
N ASP A 252 -16.16 10.12 17.61
CA ASP A 252 -15.70 11.39 17.03
C ASP A 252 -15.58 11.34 15.49
N GLY A 253 -15.97 10.24 14.86
CA GLY A 253 -15.89 10.00 13.42
C GLY A 253 -14.55 9.41 12.97
N THR A 254 -13.58 9.26 13.86
CA THR A 254 -12.28 8.67 13.49
C THR A 254 -12.44 7.23 13.06
N THR A 255 -11.73 6.87 12.01
CA THR A 255 -11.63 5.50 11.50
C THR A 255 -10.19 5.01 11.64
N LEU A 256 -10.02 3.82 12.23
CA LEU A 256 -8.75 3.10 12.24
C LEU A 256 -8.84 1.93 11.27
N CYS A 257 -7.94 1.91 10.30
CA CYS A 257 -7.75 0.80 9.37
C CYS A 257 -6.52 0.00 9.81
N MET A 258 -6.67 -1.30 10.06
CA MET A 258 -5.61 -2.18 10.56
C MET A 258 -5.31 -3.34 9.59
N THR A 259 -4.04 -3.57 9.29
CA THR A 259 -3.58 -4.62 8.37
C THR A 259 -2.27 -5.25 8.82
N PRO A 260 -2.14 -6.60 8.84
CA PRO A 260 -3.23 -7.56 8.96
C PRO A 260 -3.91 -7.40 10.34
N GLY A 261 -5.22 -7.58 10.36
CA GLY A 261 -6.02 -7.53 11.58
C GLY A 261 -6.17 -8.91 12.22
N HIS A 262 -6.25 -8.94 13.55
CA HIS A 262 -6.48 -10.18 14.29
C HIS A 262 -7.98 -10.44 14.44
N ARG A 263 -8.50 -11.35 13.60
CA ARG A 263 -9.94 -11.60 13.44
C ARG A 263 -10.67 -11.89 14.74
N GLU A 264 -10.13 -12.76 15.60
CA GLU A 264 -10.79 -13.16 16.85
C GLU A 264 -10.97 -11.97 17.79
N THR A 265 -9.99 -11.07 17.88
CA THR A 265 -10.08 -9.89 18.74
C THR A 265 -11.00 -8.83 18.17
N ALA A 266 -11.02 -8.66 16.84
CA ALA A 266 -11.98 -7.80 16.15
C ALA A 266 -13.42 -8.30 16.34
N GLU A 267 -13.65 -9.62 16.24
CA GLU A 267 -14.96 -10.24 16.48
C GLU A 267 -15.41 -10.09 17.94
N ARG A 268 -14.50 -10.26 18.90
CA ARG A 268 -14.79 -10.02 20.33
C ARG A 268 -15.18 -8.57 20.60
N LEU A 269 -14.48 -7.62 19.99
CA LEU A 269 -14.80 -6.20 20.15
C LEU A 269 -16.15 -5.86 19.50
N ALA A 270 -16.45 -6.45 18.34
CA ALA A 270 -17.74 -6.32 17.68
C ALA A 270 -18.90 -6.97 18.46
N GLU A 271 -18.66 -8.10 19.14
CA GLU A 271 -19.63 -8.71 20.05
C GLU A 271 -19.89 -7.83 21.27
N ALA A 272 -18.82 -7.32 21.91
CA ALA A 272 -18.95 -6.41 23.04
C ALA A 272 -19.80 -5.16 22.69
N LEU A 273 -19.60 -4.60 21.50
CA LEU A 273 -20.44 -3.50 21.00
C LEU A 273 -21.91 -3.91 20.84
N ARG A 274 -22.18 -5.12 20.32
CA ARG A 274 -23.55 -5.66 20.18
C ARG A 274 -24.21 -5.93 21.53
N GLU A 275 -23.44 -6.30 22.54
CA GLU A 275 -23.89 -6.47 23.93
C GLU A 275 -24.12 -5.14 24.65
N GLY A 276 -23.76 -4.01 24.02
CA GLY A 276 -23.97 -2.66 24.56
C GLY A 276 -22.79 -2.13 25.38
N ALA A 277 -21.63 -2.78 25.34
CA ALA A 277 -20.41 -2.24 25.91
C ALA A 277 -19.92 -1.05 25.06
N THR A 278 -19.20 -0.12 25.70
CA THR A 278 -18.59 1.04 25.06
C THR A 278 -17.07 0.94 25.13
N PRO A 279 -16.45 0.06 24.31
CA PRO A 279 -15.00 -0.09 24.35
C PRO A 279 -14.30 1.18 23.91
N PHE A 280 -13.16 1.49 24.50
CA PHE A 280 -12.35 2.66 24.13
C PHE A 280 -10.86 2.30 24.14
N LEU A 281 -10.07 3.07 23.40
CA LEU A 281 -8.63 2.86 23.32
C LEU A 281 -7.98 3.30 24.65
N LEU A 282 -7.21 2.42 25.28
CA LEU A 282 -6.40 2.76 26.46
C LEU A 282 -5.02 3.29 26.07
N GLY A 283 -4.53 2.86 24.91
CA GLY A 283 -3.23 3.28 24.39
C GLY A 283 -2.81 2.42 23.21
N GLY A 284 -1.94 3.01 22.39
CA GLY A 284 -1.26 2.33 21.31
C GLY A 284 0.24 2.58 21.39
N SER A 285 1.05 1.58 21.08
CA SER A 285 2.48 1.76 20.86
C SER A 285 2.87 1.22 19.49
N GLY A 286 3.80 1.91 18.82
CA GLY A 286 4.34 1.51 17.53
C GLY A 286 5.84 1.23 17.61
N ILE A 287 6.31 0.13 17.02
CA ILE A 287 7.75 -0.17 16.84
C ILE A 287 7.95 -0.62 15.40
N SER A 288 8.80 0.09 14.66
CA SER A 288 9.21 -0.28 13.29
C SER A 288 8.04 -0.56 12.33
N GLY A 289 6.95 0.21 12.46
CA GLY A 289 5.75 0.10 11.62
C GLY A 289 4.64 -0.77 12.21
N ALA A 290 4.97 -1.75 13.06
CA ALA A 290 3.99 -2.57 13.77
C ALA A 290 3.39 -1.82 14.97
N TYR A 291 2.14 -2.13 15.31
CA TYR A 291 1.37 -1.50 16.37
C TYR A 291 0.83 -2.53 17.35
N ALA A 292 0.86 -2.18 18.64
CA ALA A 292 0.16 -2.87 19.71
C ALA A 292 -0.89 -1.91 20.31
N LEU A 293 -2.16 -2.28 20.23
CA LEU A 293 -3.28 -1.48 20.70
C LEU A 293 -4.00 -2.19 21.84
N THR A 294 -4.40 -1.44 22.86
CA THR A 294 -5.15 -1.97 24.00
C THR A 294 -6.51 -1.29 24.08
N PHE A 295 -7.59 -2.07 24.02
CA PHE A 295 -8.95 -1.60 24.21
C PHE A 295 -9.47 -2.05 25.57
N ALA A 296 -10.10 -1.15 26.31
CA ALA A 296 -10.89 -1.52 27.49
C ALA A 296 -12.31 -1.83 27.06
N CYS A 297 -12.83 -2.99 27.41
CA CYS A 297 -14.25 -3.31 27.41
C CYS A 297 -14.78 -3.07 28.83
N GLY A 298 -15.97 -2.45 28.97
CA GLY A 298 -16.48 -1.81 30.19
C GLY A 298 -16.45 -2.59 31.52
N ASP A 299 -16.16 -3.89 31.53
CA ASP A 299 -16.10 -4.77 32.71
C ASP A 299 -14.68 -5.02 33.25
N GLY A 300 -13.71 -4.18 32.86
CA GLY A 300 -12.30 -4.36 33.25
C GLY A 300 -11.58 -5.44 32.44
N GLU A 301 -12.22 -5.93 31.38
CA GLU A 301 -11.61 -6.80 30.37
C GLU A 301 -10.88 -5.94 29.35
N ASN A 302 -9.64 -6.32 29.03
CA ASN A 302 -8.85 -5.64 28.02
C ASN A 302 -8.63 -6.55 26.82
N VAL A 303 -8.83 -5.99 25.62
CA VAL A 303 -8.54 -6.65 24.34
C VAL A 303 -7.25 -6.05 23.79
N TYR A 304 -6.29 -6.93 23.48
CA TYR A 304 -5.00 -6.55 22.92
C TYR A 304 -4.96 -6.93 21.44
N ILE A 305 -4.61 -5.98 20.58
CA ILE A 305 -4.55 -6.16 19.14
C ILE A 305 -3.13 -5.85 18.65
N LEU A 306 -2.59 -6.76 17.84
CA LEU A 306 -1.36 -6.54 17.10
C LEU A 306 -1.71 -6.32 15.63
N ALA A 307 -1.10 -5.31 15.01
CA ALA A 307 -1.27 -5.02 13.59
C ALA A 307 0.06 -4.59 12.98
N ASP A 308 0.38 -5.02 11.76
CA ASP A 308 1.61 -4.60 11.08
C ASP A 308 1.53 -3.16 10.58
N ARG A 309 0.32 -2.65 10.40
CA ARG A 309 0.07 -1.28 9.98
C ARG A 309 -1.27 -0.79 10.51
N VAL A 310 -1.27 0.45 10.99
CA VAL A 310 -2.47 1.17 11.39
C VAL A 310 -2.48 2.49 10.63
N ILE A 311 -3.64 2.88 10.12
CA ILE A 311 -3.88 4.19 9.53
C ILE A 311 -5.05 4.80 10.27
N ALA A 312 -4.84 5.98 10.84
CA ALA A 312 -5.90 6.75 11.49
C ALA A 312 -6.35 7.90 10.59
N SER A 313 -7.64 7.94 10.27
CA SER A 313 -8.24 8.98 9.43
C SER A 313 -9.48 9.55 10.12
N LEU A 314 -9.65 10.86 10.05
CA LEU A 314 -10.83 11.59 10.53
C LEU A 314 -11.62 12.11 9.33
#